data_AF-A0AAW1G4R2-F1
#
_entry.id   AF-A0AAW1G4R2-F1
#
_cell.length_a   1.000
_cell.length_b   1.000
_cell.length_c   1.000
_cell.angle_alpha   90.00
_cell.angle_beta   90.00
_cell.angle_gamma   90.00
#
_symmetry.space_group_name_H-M   'P 1'
#
loop_
_entity.id
_entity.type
_entity.pdbx_description
1 polymer ?
#
loop_
_entity_poly.entity_id
_entity_poly.type
_entity_poly.pdbx_seq_one_letter_code
_entity_poly.pdbx_strand_id
1 'polypeptide(L)'
;MSRPLQAKLTTTEHNNSGVSVIQSQTTASVAGLQRVPKLLPSAVGVLKAPPPSSEMKKPSAEKDSDEYRQRRERNNLAVKKSRMRSKQKAMDTQQRVNELKEENERLEAKIKLLSKELSVLKDLFLEHAHNLADNVQPPAGNGGGSSPAHNPNDTSANGQ
;
A
#
# COMPACT_ATOMS: atom_id res chain seq x y z
N MET A 1 25.23 -56.41 17.35
CA MET A 1 24.94 -55.34 18.33
C MET A 1 25.27 -54.01 17.67
N SER A 2 24.33 -53.48 16.89
CA SER A 2 23.36 -52.42 17.26
C SER A 2 23.94 -51.01 17.08
N ARG A 3 23.61 -50.38 15.94
CA ARG A 3 23.81 -48.94 15.69
C ARG A 3 22.64 -48.16 16.30
N PRO A 4 22.86 -47.06 17.04
CA PRO A 4 21.76 -46.25 17.55
C PRO A 4 21.15 -45.40 16.42
N LEU A 5 19.82 -45.36 16.41
CA LEU A 5 19.01 -44.49 15.55
C LEU A 5 19.22 -43.04 15.95
N GLN A 6 19.73 -42.19 15.03
CA GLN A 6 19.72 -40.75 15.26
C GLN A 6 18.31 -40.21 15.01
N ALA A 7 17.74 -39.61 16.05
CA ALA A 7 16.46 -38.93 16.02
C ALA A 7 16.47 -37.77 15.01
N LYS A 8 15.46 -37.74 14.13
CA LYS A 8 15.14 -36.55 13.33
C LYS A 8 14.56 -35.49 14.26
N LEU A 9 15.26 -34.36 14.45
CA LEU A 9 14.59 -33.14 14.92
C LEU A 9 13.74 -32.59 13.77
N THR A 10 12.42 -32.76 13.88
CA THR A 10 11.45 -31.92 13.18
C THR A 10 11.29 -30.64 13.98
N THR A 11 12.08 -29.62 13.66
CA THR A 11 11.78 -28.25 14.10
C THR A 11 10.67 -27.71 13.18
N THR A 12 9.43 -27.96 13.58
CA THR A 12 8.27 -27.25 13.04
C THR A 12 8.15 -25.91 13.76
N GLU A 13 8.98 -24.95 13.37
CA GLU A 13 8.81 -23.54 13.75
C GLU A 13 7.77 -22.92 12.81
N HIS A 14 6.53 -22.84 13.29
CA HIS A 14 5.48 -22.05 12.66
C HIS A 14 5.74 -20.56 12.91
N ASN A 15 6.67 -19.97 12.16
CA ASN A 15 6.78 -18.52 12.12
C ASN A 15 5.77 -17.96 11.12
N ASN A 16 4.58 -17.70 11.65
CA ASN A 16 3.43 -17.13 10.96
C ASN A 16 3.62 -15.63 10.67
N SER A 17 4.60 -15.30 9.84
CA SER A 17 4.65 -14.00 9.17
C SER A 17 4.44 -14.25 7.69
N GLY A 18 3.16 -14.36 7.33
CA GLY A 18 2.71 -14.40 5.96
C GLY A 18 3.35 -13.24 5.20
N VAL A 19 4.30 -13.58 4.34
CA VAL A 19 4.70 -12.71 3.25
C VAL A 19 3.48 -12.65 2.35
N SER A 20 2.56 -11.74 2.66
CA SER A 20 1.53 -11.32 1.72
C SER A 20 2.27 -10.79 0.51
N VAL A 21 2.34 -11.64 -0.52
CA VAL A 21 2.59 -11.21 -1.88
C VAL A 21 1.52 -10.16 -2.15
N ILE A 22 1.89 -8.89 -2.03
CA ILE A 22 1.05 -7.78 -2.44
C ILE A 22 0.89 -7.94 -3.94
N GLN A 23 -0.19 -8.61 -4.33
CA GLN A 23 -0.70 -8.62 -5.67
C GLN A 23 -1.08 -7.17 -5.97
N SER A 24 -0.35 -6.54 -6.87
CA SER A 24 -0.63 -5.20 -7.37
C SER A 24 -2.04 -5.18 -7.97
N GLN A 25 -3.03 -4.82 -7.16
CA GLN A 25 -4.35 -4.44 -7.64
C GLN A 25 -4.28 -2.98 -8.08
N THR A 26 -4.37 -2.75 -9.38
CA THR A 26 -4.56 -1.42 -9.96
C THR A 26 -5.97 -0.96 -9.66
N THR A 27 -6.13 -0.01 -8.76
CA THR A 27 -7.39 0.68 -8.50
C THR A 27 -7.61 1.73 -9.60
N ALA A 28 -8.49 1.43 -10.55
CA ALA A 28 -9.15 2.44 -11.37
C ALA A 28 -10.64 2.06 -11.45
N SER A 29 -11.44 2.69 -10.61
CA SER A 29 -12.89 2.57 -10.63
C SER A 29 -13.48 3.67 -11.51
N VAL A 30 -14.08 3.21 -12.61
CA VAL A 30 -15.37 3.57 -13.21
C VAL A 30 -15.60 4.97 -13.81
N ALA A 31 -15.60 5.03 -15.15
CA ALA A 31 -16.76 5.46 -15.95
C ALA A 31 -16.48 5.22 -17.46
N GLY A 32 -17.31 4.41 -18.13
CA GLY A 32 -17.38 4.37 -19.60
C GLY A 32 -17.00 3.04 -20.28
N LEU A 33 -18.04 2.27 -20.63
CA LEU A 33 -18.19 1.40 -21.82
C LEU A 33 -16.91 0.97 -22.61
N GLN A 34 -16.45 -0.27 -22.40
CA GLN A 34 -16.19 -1.26 -23.47
C GLN A 34 -15.56 -2.54 -22.87
N ARG A 35 -16.20 -3.68 -23.13
CA ARG A 35 -15.75 -5.00 -22.69
C ARG A 35 -14.74 -5.53 -23.71
N VAL A 36 -13.45 -5.48 -23.38
CA VAL A 36 -12.38 -6.08 -24.21
C VAL A 36 -12.28 -7.59 -23.92
N PRO A 37 -12.11 -8.46 -24.94
CA PRO A 37 -12.11 -9.90 -24.75
C PRO A 37 -10.95 -10.40 -23.88
N LYS A 38 -11.26 -11.32 -22.95
CA LYS A 38 -10.30 -12.08 -22.16
C LYS A 38 -9.58 -13.07 -23.08
N LEU A 39 -8.38 -12.73 -23.51
CA LEU A 39 -7.56 -13.63 -24.32
C LEU A 39 -7.14 -14.84 -23.46
N LEU A 40 -7.54 -16.04 -23.89
CA LEU A 40 -6.95 -17.30 -23.44
C LEU A 40 -5.46 -17.31 -23.86
N PRO A 41 -4.57 -17.97 -23.10
CA PRO A 41 -3.22 -18.21 -23.57
C PRO A 41 -3.28 -19.10 -24.82
N SER A 42 -2.97 -18.48 -25.96
CA SER A 42 -2.86 -19.11 -27.26
C SER A 42 -1.74 -20.15 -27.23
N ALA A 43 -2.10 -21.40 -27.40
CA ALA A 43 -1.19 -22.48 -27.70
C ALA A 43 -0.66 -22.31 -29.14
N VAL A 44 0.50 -21.67 -29.29
CA VAL A 44 1.31 -21.72 -30.52
C VAL A 44 2.79 -21.63 -30.15
N GLY A 45 3.50 -22.74 -30.34
CA GLY A 45 4.81 -22.79 -30.99
C GLY A 45 6.01 -22.01 -30.41
N VAL A 46 6.87 -22.72 -29.67
CA VAL A 46 8.33 -22.84 -29.90
C VAL A 46 9.09 -21.52 -30.11
N LEU A 47 9.80 -21.00 -29.08
CA LEU A 47 11.24 -21.27 -28.90
C LEU A 47 11.55 -21.68 -27.46
N LYS A 48 11.15 -22.90 -27.10
CA LYS A 48 11.72 -23.64 -25.98
C LYS A 48 13.01 -24.25 -26.51
N ALA A 49 14.16 -23.68 -26.15
CA ALA A 49 15.44 -24.37 -26.36
C ALA A 49 15.31 -25.78 -25.75
N PRO A 50 15.66 -26.85 -26.48
CA PRO A 50 15.65 -28.17 -25.91
C PRO A 50 16.57 -28.18 -24.68
N PRO A 51 16.20 -28.84 -23.57
CA PRO A 51 17.18 -29.13 -22.54
C PRO A 51 18.35 -29.86 -23.23
N PRO A 52 19.62 -29.55 -22.92
CA PRO A 52 20.71 -30.33 -23.48
C PRO A 52 20.46 -31.79 -23.12
N SER A 53 20.18 -32.60 -24.14
CA SER A 53 20.05 -34.04 -24.03
C SER A 53 21.43 -34.59 -23.69
N SER A 54 21.80 -34.57 -22.42
CA SER A 54 22.91 -35.36 -21.92
C SER A 54 22.38 -36.76 -21.58
N GLU A 55 21.97 -37.49 -22.61
CA GLU A 55 22.12 -38.96 -22.67
C GLU A 55 23.63 -39.24 -22.70
N MET A 56 24.31 -38.94 -21.60
CA MET A 56 25.61 -39.49 -21.28
C MET A 56 25.46 -39.89 -19.83
N LYS A 57 25.39 -41.20 -19.59
CA LYS A 57 25.64 -41.79 -18.29
C LYS A 57 26.95 -41.18 -17.77
N LYS A 58 26.85 -40.14 -16.95
CA LYS A 58 28.01 -39.57 -16.27
C LYS A 58 28.54 -40.67 -15.37
N PRO A 59 29.81 -41.10 -15.53
CA PRO A 59 30.39 -42.02 -14.57
C PRO A 59 30.32 -41.33 -13.21
N SER A 60 29.82 -42.06 -12.22
CA SER A 60 29.75 -41.65 -10.81
C SER A 60 31.08 -41.11 -10.25
N ALA A 61 32.20 -41.31 -10.96
CA ALA A 61 33.53 -40.78 -10.68
C ALA A 61 33.67 -39.25 -10.84
N GLU A 62 32.82 -38.58 -11.62
CA GLU A 62 32.93 -37.13 -11.86
C GLU A 62 32.58 -36.31 -10.59
N LYS A 63 31.89 -36.93 -9.62
CA LYS A 63 31.40 -36.29 -8.39
C LYS A 63 32.48 -36.04 -7.34
N ASP A 64 33.59 -36.78 -7.42
CA ASP A 64 34.78 -36.59 -6.58
C ASP A 64 35.87 -35.78 -7.29
N SER A 65 35.60 -35.29 -8.51
CA SER A 65 36.53 -34.40 -9.22
C SER A 65 36.67 -33.04 -8.52
N ASP A 66 37.88 -32.47 -8.58
CA ASP A 66 38.14 -31.13 -8.06
C ASP A 66 37.34 -30.06 -8.79
N GLU A 67 37.06 -30.26 -10.09
CA GLU A 67 36.21 -29.36 -10.86
C GLU A 67 34.76 -29.34 -10.32
N TYR A 68 34.21 -30.51 -9.99
CA TYR A 68 32.89 -30.59 -9.37
C TYR A 68 32.87 -29.89 -8.00
N ARG A 69 33.90 -30.10 -7.15
CA ARG A 69 34.03 -29.41 -5.86
C ARG A 69 34.01 -27.89 -6.02
N GLN A 70 34.85 -27.33 -6.90
CA GLN A 70 34.89 -25.89 -7.15
C GLN A 70 33.54 -25.34 -7.65
N ARG A 71 32.85 -26.07 -8.54
CA ARG A 71 31.50 -25.69 -9.02
C ARG A 71 30.48 -25.67 -7.87
N ARG A 72 30.52 -26.66 -6.99
CA ARG A 72 29.62 -26.75 -5.81
C ARG A 72 29.92 -25.67 -4.79
N GLU A 73 31.17 -25.38 -4.51
CA GLU A 73 31.58 -24.30 -3.62
C GLU A 73 31.09 -22.95 -4.14
N ARG A 74 31.31 -22.65 -5.43
CA ARG A 74 30.77 -21.45 -6.08
C ARG A 74 29.25 -21.36 -5.97
N ASN A 75 28.54 -22.47 -6.21
CA ASN A 75 27.07 -22.48 -6.09
C ASN A 75 26.61 -22.26 -4.64
N ASN A 76 27.25 -22.90 -3.66
CA ASN A 76 26.95 -22.71 -2.25
C ASN A 76 27.13 -21.24 -1.83
N LEU A 77 28.21 -20.60 -2.29
CA LEU A 77 28.44 -19.17 -2.07
C LEU A 77 27.36 -18.31 -2.74
N ALA A 78 27.00 -18.60 -3.99
CA ALA A 78 25.95 -17.89 -4.71
C ALA A 78 24.58 -18.00 -4.02
N VAL A 79 24.23 -19.19 -3.53
CA VAL A 79 22.99 -19.43 -2.78
C VAL A 79 23.01 -18.67 -1.46
N LYS A 80 24.12 -18.72 -0.70
CA LYS A 80 24.27 -17.95 0.54
C LYS A 80 24.10 -16.45 0.27
N LYS A 81 24.76 -15.92 -0.77
CA LYS A 81 24.65 -14.53 -1.20
C LYS A 81 23.20 -14.16 -1.58
N SER A 82 22.53 -14.99 -2.37
CA SER A 82 21.14 -14.77 -2.78
C SER A 82 20.17 -14.74 -1.59
N ARG A 83 20.33 -15.67 -0.64
CA ARG A 83 19.53 -15.70 0.59
C ARG A 83 19.78 -14.47 1.44
N MET A 84 21.04 -14.09 1.66
CA MET A 84 21.37 -12.89 2.43
C MET A 84 20.81 -11.63 1.78
N ARG A 85 20.91 -11.49 0.46
CA ARG A 85 20.34 -10.35 -0.27
C ARG A 85 18.82 -10.28 -0.11
N SER A 86 18.14 -11.41 -0.16
CA SER A 86 16.68 -11.48 0.03
C SER A 86 16.28 -11.11 1.45
N LYS A 87 17.03 -11.60 2.45
CA LYS A 87 16.84 -11.23 3.86
C LYS A 87 17.09 -9.74 4.10
N GLN A 88 18.17 -9.20 3.54
CA GLN A 88 18.50 -7.78 3.66
C GLN A 88 17.40 -6.92 3.04
N LYS A 89 16.93 -7.26 1.83
CA LYS A 89 15.83 -6.52 1.19
C LYS A 89 14.56 -6.51 2.03
N ALA A 90 14.21 -7.62 2.67
CA ALA A 90 13.07 -7.68 3.58
C ALA A 90 13.26 -6.76 4.80
N MET A 91 14.46 -6.77 5.38
CA MET A 91 14.81 -5.89 6.50
C MET A 91 14.77 -4.41 6.10
N ASP A 92 15.39 -4.04 4.98
CA ASP A 92 15.41 -2.66 4.48
C ASP A 92 13.99 -2.15 4.20
N THR A 93 13.14 -3.01 3.64
CA THR A 93 11.73 -2.66 3.40
C THR A 93 10.99 -2.42 4.71
N GLN A 94 11.19 -3.28 5.71
CA GLN A 94 10.58 -3.10 7.03
C GLN A 94 11.06 -1.82 7.70
N GLN A 95 12.35 -1.54 7.64
CA GLN A 95 12.92 -0.30 8.15
C GLN A 95 12.29 0.91 7.45
N ARG A 96 12.19 0.86 6.11
CA ARG A 96 11.59 1.96 5.34
C ARG A 96 10.12 2.18 5.71
N VAL A 97 9.36 1.12 5.95
CA VAL A 97 7.97 1.23 6.43
C VAL A 97 7.91 1.91 7.79
N ASN A 98 8.83 1.59 8.70
CA ASN A 98 8.87 2.21 10.03
C ASN A 98 9.21 3.71 9.91
N GLU A 99 10.24 4.06 9.15
CA GLU A 99 10.61 5.47 8.88
C GLU A 99 9.44 6.26 8.30
N LEU A 100 8.70 5.69 7.35
CA LEU A 100 7.54 6.34 6.75
C LEU A 100 6.38 6.51 7.74
N LYS A 101 6.20 5.58 8.67
CA LYS A 101 5.17 5.70 9.72
C LYS A 101 5.50 6.84 10.69
N GLU A 102 6.74 6.87 11.17
CA GLU A 102 7.22 7.94 12.06
C GLU A 102 7.10 9.32 11.39
N GLU A 103 7.52 9.43 10.13
CA GLU A 103 7.39 10.68 9.38
C GLU A 103 5.94 11.07 9.16
N ASN A 104 5.05 10.11 8.89
CA ASN A 104 3.63 10.39 8.73
C ASN A 104 2.99 10.89 10.04
N GLU A 105 3.28 10.23 11.17
CA GLU A 105 2.83 10.69 12.49
C GLU A 105 3.31 12.11 12.80
N ARG A 106 4.57 12.42 12.50
CA ARG A 106 5.15 13.75 12.65
C ARG A 106 4.43 14.80 11.78
N LEU A 107 4.15 14.46 10.53
CA LEU A 107 3.44 15.35 9.61
C LEU A 107 1.98 15.57 10.04
N GLU A 108 1.28 14.53 10.49
CA GLU A 108 -0.06 14.63 11.03
C GLU A 108 -0.12 15.53 12.26
N ALA A 109 0.85 15.42 13.17
CA ALA A 109 0.96 16.30 14.33
C ALA A 109 1.16 17.77 13.91
N LYS A 110 1.99 18.01 12.88
CA LYS A 110 2.21 19.36 12.34
C LYS A 110 0.94 19.93 11.70
N ILE A 111 0.21 19.12 10.93
CA ILE A 111 -1.07 19.53 10.34
C ILE A 111 -2.08 19.89 11.43
N LYS A 112 -2.20 19.07 12.47
CA LYS A 112 -3.11 19.32 13.61
C LYS A 112 -2.77 20.64 14.31
N LEU A 113 -1.48 20.89 14.57
CA LEU A 113 -1.03 22.14 15.20
C LEU A 113 -1.40 23.36 14.36
N LEU A 114 -1.00 23.37 13.08
CA LEU A 114 -1.27 24.48 12.18
C LEU A 114 -2.77 24.71 11.99
N SER A 115 -3.57 23.64 11.94
CA SER A 115 -5.03 23.74 11.85
C SER A 115 -5.63 24.41 13.08
N LYS A 116 -5.10 24.12 14.27
CA LYS A 116 -5.51 24.79 15.51
C LYS A 116 -5.12 26.26 15.51
N GLU A 117 -3.89 26.60 15.11
CA GLU A 117 -3.44 27.99 14.99
C GLU A 117 -4.31 28.79 14.02
N LEU A 118 -4.66 28.21 12.87
CA LEU A 118 -5.57 28.85 11.92
C LEU A 118 -6.99 29.03 12.47
N SER A 119 -7.51 28.04 13.22
CA SER A 119 -8.82 28.18 13.89
C SER A 119 -8.80 29.34 14.87
N VAL A 120 -7.79 29.41 15.74
CA VAL A 120 -7.65 30.49 16.73
C VAL A 120 -7.60 31.86 16.05
N LEU A 121 -6.80 31.99 14.98
CA LEU A 121 -6.73 33.24 14.22
C LEU A 121 -8.08 33.59 13.60
N LYS A 122 -8.76 32.62 12.97
CA LYS A 122 -10.08 32.82 12.37
C LYS A 122 -11.11 33.25 13.41
N ASP A 123 -11.13 32.60 14.57
CA ASP A 123 -12.05 32.91 15.66
C ASP A 123 -11.81 34.33 16.18
N LEU A 124 -10.54 34.74 16.35
CA LEU A 124 -10.18 36.10 16.75
C LEU A 124 -10.63 37.16 15.73
N PHE A 125 -10.44 36.89 14.43
CA PHE A 125 -10.90 37.80 13.38
C PHE A 125 -12.43 37.93 13.35
N LEU A 126 -13.14 36.82 13.52
CA LEU A 126 -14.60 36.81 13.57
C LEU A 126 -15.13 37.54 14.80
N GLU A 127 -14.55 37.28 15.97
CA GLU A 127 -14.91 37.98 17.21
C GLU A 127 -14.74 39.50 17.05
N HIS A 128 -13.61 39.97 16.52
CA HIS A 128 -13.40 41.40 16.28
C HIS A 128 -14.37 41.98 15.25
N ALA A 129 -14.69 41.25 14.18
CA ALA A 129 -15.66 41.70 13.18
C ALA A 129 -17.09 41.79 13.75
N HIS A 130 -17.48 40.85 14.62
CA HIS A 130 -18.76 40.89 15.33
C HIS A 130 -18.84 42.07 16.31
N ASN A 131 -17.79 42.29 17.10
CA ASN A 131 -17.70 43.46 17.99
C ASN A 131 -17.76 44.80 17.22
N LEU A 132 -17.22 44.85 16.00
CA LEU A 132 -17.31 46.04 15.15
C LEU A 132 -18.73 46.26 14.59
N ALA A 133 -19.45 45.18 14.27
CA ALA A 133 -20.83 45.25 13.80
C ALA A 133 -21.82 45.66 14.90
N ASP A 134 -21.62 45.21 16.14
CA ASP A 134 -22.48 45.55 17.28
C ASP A 134 -22.30 47.00 17.76
N ASN A 135 -21.13 47.62 17.52
CA ASN A 135 -20.90 49.04 17.82
C ASN A 135 -21.42 50.00 16.72
N VAL A 136 -21.96 49.46 15.62
CA VAL A 136 -22.73 50.21 14.62
C VAL A 136 -24.21 49.97 14.90
N GLN A 137 -24.71 50.64 15.92
CA GLN A 137 -26.14 50.66 16.22
C GLN A 137 -26.90 51.18 14.98
N PRO A 138 -27.90 50.45 14.45
CA PRO A 138 -28.74 51.00 13.40
C PRO A 138 -29.45 52.23 13.97
N PRO A 139 -29.46 53.38 13.27
CA PRO A 139 -30.31 54.49 13.71
C PRO A 139 -31.74 53.96 13.75
N ALA A 140 -32.40 54.17 14.88
CA ALA A 140 -33.82 53.85 15.06
C ALA A 140 -34.62 54.54 13.95
N GLY A 141 -34.90 53.81 12.87
CA GLY A 141 -35.81 54.18 11.81
C GLY A 141 -37.23 54.04 12.34
N ASN A 142 -37.68 55.06 13.06
CA ASN A 142 -39.01 55.14 13.60
C ASN A 142 -40.04 55.25 12.47
N GLY A 143 -40.79 54.17 12.25
CA GLY A 143 -42.22 54.13 11.90
C GLY A 143 -42.73 54.98 10.73
N GLY A 144 -43.00 54.32 9.60
CA GLY A 144 -43.91 54.79 8.55
C GLY A 144 -44.39 53.60 7.73
N GLY A 145 -45.59 53.12 8.02
CA GLY A 145 -46.09 51.82 7.58
C GLY A 145 -46.38 51.69 6.08
N SER A 146 -46.52 50.44 5.63
CA SER A 146 -47.40 50.01 4.54
C SER A 146 -47.54 48.48 4.54
N SER A 147 -48.75 48.06 4.92
CA SER A 147 -49.54 46.84 4.70
C SER A 147 -48.93 45.48 4.28
N PRO A 148 -49.50 44.36 4.79
CA PRO A 148 -49.15 43.01 4.39
C PRO A 148 -49.97 42.58 3.16
N ALA A 149 -49.30 42.18 2.07
CA ALA A 149 -49.95 41.48 0.97
C ALA A 149 -49.69 39.97 1.11
N HIS A 150 -50.71 39.29 1.63
CA HIS A 150 -50.87 37.84 1.61
C HIS A 150 -51.21 37.39 0.18
N ASN A 151 -50.50 36.39 -0.36
CA ASN A 151 -50.93 35.66 -1.55
C ASN A 151 -50.76 34.15 -1.32
N PRO A 152 -51.83 33.37 -1.09
CA PRO A 152 -51.76 31.95 -0.85
C PRO A 152 -52.14 31.18 -2.13
N ASN A 153 -51.24 31.05 -3.09
CA ASN A 153 -51.34 29.98 -4.10
C ASN A 153 -50.06 29.90 -4.93
N ASP A 154 -49.19 28.93 -4.64
CA ASP A 154 -49.09 27.79 -5.57
C ASP A 154 -48.59 26.56 -4.81
N THR A 155 -49.26 25.46 -5.09
CA THR A 155 -49.20 24.18 -4.41
C THR A 155 -48.57 23.18 -5.38
N SER A 156 -47.70 22.31 -4.85
CA SER A 156 -47.21 21.07 -5.47
C SER A 156 -46.16 21.18 -6.59
N ALA A 157 -44.98 20.63 -6.31
CA ALA A 157 -44.53 19.42 -7.02
C ALA A 157 -43.36 18.75 -6.28
N ASN A 158 -43.67 17.58 -5.74
CA ASN A 158 -42.78 16.54 -5.25
C ASN A 158 -42.17 15.78 -6.45
N GLY A 159 -40.95 15.25 -6.28
CA GLY A 159 -40.47 14.05 -6.98
C GLY A 159 -39.39 14.22 -8.06
N GLN A 160 -38.12 13.94 -7.72
CA GLN A 160 -37.43 12.65 -7.94
C GLN A 160 -36.01 12.71 -7.38
#